data_AF-A0ABD1U4U9-F1
#
_entry.id   AF-A0ABD1U4U9-F1
#
_cell.length_a   1.000
_cell.length_b   1.000
_cell.length_c   1.000
_cell.angle_alpha   90.00
_cell.angle_beta   90.00
_cell.angle_gamma   90.00
#
_symmetry.space_group_name_H-M   'P 1'
#
loop_
_entity.id
_entity.type
_entity.pdbx_description
1 polymer ?
#
loop_
_entity_poly.entity_id
_entity_poly.type
_entity_poly.pdbx_seq_one_letter_code
_entity_poly.pdbx_strand_id
1 'polypeptide(L)'
;MASFSAAAATTTTAATRLLPSATISAANRLSFPSSVSLKSLRSSPLLSHLFLRQKTTLGRVSSGRLGYATVTSPIRSASDPEQLKSAREDIKELLKTTFCHPILVRTGWHDAANAGLVNALKLLQPIKEKYSGITYADLFQLASATAVEEAGGPKIPMKYGRVDVSGPEQCPEEGRLPAAGPPSPASHLREVFYRMGLNDKEIVALSGAHTLGRSRPERSGWGKPETKYTKDGPGAPGGQSWTVQWLKFDNSYFKDIKERRDEDLNMPRNMLKIKMHF
;
A
#
# COMPACT_ATOMS: atom_id res chain seq x y z
N MET A 1 1.15 8.62 -76.33
CA MET A 1 2.56 8.61 -75.88
C MET A 1 2.86 9.93 -75.18
N ALA A 2 3.48 9.86 -73.99
CA ALA A 2 4.20 10.89 -73.22
C ALA A 2 3.48 12.25 -72.98
N SER A 3 3.00 12.55 -71.76
CA SER A 3 3.75 13.00 -70.56
C SER A 3 4.36 14.40 -70.69
N PHE A 4 3.85 15.37 -69.92
CA PHE A 4 4.63 16.48 -69.37
C PHE A 4 4.11 16.88 -67.99
N SER A 5 5.07 17.18 -67.11
CA SER A 5 4.95 17.34 -65.66
C SER A 5 4.96 18.81 -65.23
N ALA A 6 4.22 19.08 -64.16
CA ALA A 6 4.41 20.02 -63.05
C ALA A 6 5.12 21.38 -63.22
N ALA A 7 4.46 22.46 -62.77
CA ALA A 7 4.69 23.11 -61.47
C ALA A 7 4.31 24.60 -61.51
N ALA A 8 3.47 25.07 -60.58
CA ALA A 8 3.18 26.48 -60.37
C ALA A 8 3.48 26.84 -58.91
N ALA A 9 4.29 27.90 -58.74
CA ALA A 9 4.66 28.51 -57.47
C ALA A 9 3.55 29.44 -56.97
N THR A 10 3.43 29.57 -55.65
CA THR A 10 2.67 30.67 -55.05
C THR A 10 3.42 31.16 -53.82
N THR A 11 3.83 32.42 -53.88
CA THR A 11 4.45 33.22 -52.83
C THR A 11 3.37 33.80 -51.91
N THR A 12 3.60 33.82 -50.60
CA THR A 12 2.82 34.64 -49.67
C THR A 12 3.70 35.16 -48.54
N THR A 13 3.45 36.42 -48.19
CA THR A 13 4.29 37.39 -47.52
C THR A 13 4.21 37.32 -45.99
N ALA A 14 5.20 37.96 -45.35
CA ALA A 14 5.60 37.90 -43.94
C ALA A 14 4.68 38.58 -42.91
N ALA A 15 4.86 38.21 -41.63
CA ALA A 15 4.72 39.12 -40.49
C ALA A 15 5.60 38.66 -39.30
N THR A 16 6.62 39.47 -39.00
CA THR A 16 7.54 39.36 -37.85
C THR A 16 6.95 40.07 -36.63
N ARG A 17 6.99 39.44 -35.45
CA ARG A 17 6.94 40.16 -34.15
C ARG A 17 8.02 39.61 -33.21
N LEU A 18 8.68 40.54 -32.54
CA LEU A 18 9.95 40.46 -31.86
C LEU A 18 9.77 40.80 -30.36
N LEU A 19 10.68 40.25 -29.53
CA LEU A 19 11.12 40.63 -28.17
C LEU A 19 10.38 40.05 -26.93
N PRO A 20 11.01 40.01 -25.72
CA PRO A 20 12.45 40.04 -25.38
C PRO A 20 12.91 39.01 -24.30
N SER A 21 14.23 38.79 -24.26
CA SER A 21 14.98 38.15 -23.17
C SER A 21 15.17 39.09 -21.96
N ALA A 22 15.13 38.54 -20.75
CA ALA A 22 15.58 39.22 -19.53
C ALA A 22 16.45 38.28 -18.67
N THR A 23 17.67 38.74 -18.41
CA THR A 23 18.70 38.19 -17.52
C THR A 23 18.54 38.79 -16.13
N ILE A 24 18.55 38.00 -15.04
CA ILE A 24 18.89 38.48 -13.68
C ILE A 24 19.76 37.44 -12.95
N SER A 25 20.73 37.97 -12.23
CA SER A 25 21.89 37.38 -11.57
C SER A 25 21.66 37.06 -10.08
N ALA A 26 22.63 36.32 -9.53
CA ALA A 26 23.15 36.34 -8.15
C ALA A 26 22.47 35.51 -7.03
N ALA A 27 23.22 34.46 -6.66
CA ALA A 27 23.72 34.14 -5.32
C ALA A 27 22.78 34.24 -4.11
N ASN A 28 22.54 33.08 -3.48
CA ASN A 28 22.54 33.00 -2.01
C ASN A 28 23.15 31.66 -1.56
N ARG A 29 24.37 31.73 -1.04
CA ARG A 29 24.99 30.68 -0.22
C ARG A 29 24.39 30.75 1.17
N LEU A 30 23.86 29.65 1.67
CA LEU A 30 23.68 29.42 3.09
C LEU A 30 24.34 28.09 3.47
N SER A 31 25.51 28.23 4.10
CA SER A 31 26.21 27.22 4.90
C SER A 31 25.50 27.02 6.23
N PHE A 32 25.51 25.80 6.81
CA PHE A 32 25.60 25.51 8.26
C PHE A 32 25.72 23.98 8.50
N PRO A 33 26.17 23.51 9.68
CA PRO A 33 27.41 22.76 9.81
C PRO A 33 27.25 21.24 9.95
N SER A 34 28.39 20.58 9.74
CA SER A 34 28.71 19.20 10.07
C SER A 34 28.75 18.95 11.59
N SER A 35 28.55 17.68 11.95
CA SER A 35 28.84 17.01 13.23
C SER A 35 27.77 17.07 14.34
N VAL A 36 27.09 15.94 14.51
CA VAL A 36 26.84 15.38 15.84
C VAL A 36 27.09 13.87 15.76
N SER A 37 28.10 13.41 16.48
CA SER A 37 28.40 12.02 16.77
C SER A 37 28.11 11.78 18.25
N LEU A 38 27.52 10.62 18.57
CA LEU A 38 27.51 9.88 19.86
C LEU A 38 26.22 9.04 19.88
N LYS A 39 26.25 7.71 19.70
CA LYS A 39 26.54 6.71 20.74
C LYS A 39 26.00 7.09 22.12
N SER A 40 24.83 6.54 22.49
CA SER A 40 24.46 5.97 23.80
C SER A 40 22.98 6.23 24.15
N LEU A 41 22.45 5.39 25.05
CA LEU A 41 21.08 5.30 25.62
C LEU A 41 20.14 4.39 24.81
N ARG A 42 20.22 3.05 24.96
CA ARG A 42 19.68 2.20 26.06
C ARG A 42 18.21 2.45 26.39
N SER A 43 17.41 1.40 26.13
CA SER A 43 16.29 0.87 26.93
C SER A 43 15.19 1.84 27.35
N SER A 44 14.00 1.70 26.75
CA SER A 44 12.75 1.62 27.51
C SER A 44 11.65 0.95 26.67
N PRO A 45 10.94 -0.06 27.22
CA PRO A 45 9.78 -0.68 26.59
C PRO A 45 8.56 0.21 26.85
N LEU A 46 7.61 0.29 25.90
CA LEU A 46 6.18 0.55 26.14
C LEU A 46 5.46 0.63 24.79
N LEU A 47 5.17 -0.55 24.24
CA LEU A 47 4.26 -0.75 23.11
C LEU A 47 3.16 -1.71 23.59
N SER A 48 2.31 -1.23 24.51
CA SER A 48 1.23 -2.02 25.11
C SER A 48 -0.16 -1.39 25.04
N HIS A 49 -0.35 -0.26 24.35
CA HIS A 49 -1.65 0.44 24.33
C HIS A 49 -2.31 0.60 22.95
N LEU A 50 -2.01 -0.30 22.01
CA LEU A 50 -2.85 -0.49 20.84
C LEU A 50 -3.74 -1.72 21.08
N PHE A 51 -5.06 -1.52 21.05
CA PHE A 51 -6.13 -2.52 21.18
C PHE A 51 -6.61 -2.86 22.60
N LEU A 52 -7.18 -1.89 23.33
CA LEU A 52 -8.31 -2.18 24.24
C LEU A 52 -9.08 -0.91 24.64
N ARG A 53 -10.20 -0.61 23.96
CA ARG A 53 -11.31 0.14 24.57
C ARG A 53 -12.59 0.06 23.74
N GLN A 54 -13.34 -1.03 23.92
CA GLN A 54 -14.80 -0.95 23.86
C GLN A 54 -15.33 -1.37 25.23
N LYS A 55 -16.02 -0.45 25.90
CA LYS A 55 -16.62 -0.65 27.21
C LYS A 55 -17.81 -1.60 27.06
N THR A 56 -17.80 -2.72 27.77
CA THR A 56 -18.96 -3.59 27.93
C THR A 56 -19.89 -3.01 29.01
N THR A 57 -21.12 -2.69 28.62
CA THR A 57 -22.22 -2.41 29.56
C THR A 57 -22.92 -3.74 29.85
N LEU A 58 -22.79 -4.24 31.08
CA LEU A 58 -23.48 -5.45 31.55
C LEU A 58 -24.95 -5.13 31.83
N GLY A 59 -25.84 -5.54 30.92
CA GLY A 59 -27.29 -5.59 31.15
C GLY A 59 -27.68 -6.97 31.67
N ARG A 60 -28.27 -7.01 32.87
CA ARG A 60 -28.82 -8.20 33.54
C ARG A 60 -30.22 -8.49 32.96
N VAL A 61 -30.47 -9.70 32.44
CA VAL A 61 -31.83 -10.17 32.10
C VAL A 61 -32.03 -11.60 32.60
N SER A 62 -33.23 -11.82 33.15
CA SER A 62 -33.70 -12.97 33.93
C SER A 62 -34.00 -14.23 33.10
N SER A 63 -33.95 -15.36 33.80
CA SER A 63 -34.27 -16.70 33.33
C SER A 63 -35.73 -16.85 32.86
N GLY A 64 -35.94 -17.43 31.69
CA GLY A 64 -37.23 -17.85 31.15
C GLY A 64 -37.02 -19.00 30.15
N ARG A 65 -37.61 -20.15 30.45
CA ARG A 65 -37.43 -21.43 29.75
C ARG A 65 -38.59 -21.62 28.77
N LEU A 66 -38.33 -21.64 27.46
CA LEU A 66 -39.18 -22.34 26.48
C LEU A 66 -38.38 -22.60 25.19
N GLY A 67 -38.45 -23.84 24.71
CA GLY A 67 -37.65 -24.33 23.58
C GLY A 67 -38.14 -23.81 22.24
N TYR A 68 -37.19 -23.41 21.40
CA TYR A 68 -37.27 -23.35 19.95
C TYR A 68 -35.87 -23.68 19.41
N ALA A 69 -35.81 -24.45 18.33
CA ALA A 69 -34.57 -24.88 17.69
C ALA A 69 -33.67 -23.66 17.40
N THR A 70 -32.55 -23.56 18.11
CA THR A 70 -31.50 -22.60 17.81
C THR A 70 -30.89 -22.95 16.47
N VAL A 71 -31.29 -22.23 15.42
CA VAL A 71 -30.37 -21.87 14.35
C VAL A 71 -29.21 -21.19 15.06
N THR A 72 -28.10 -21.90 15.24
CA THR A 72 -26.85 -21.33 15.75
C THR A 72 -26.43 -20.25 14.77
N SER A 73 -26.78 -19.01 15.08
CA SER A 73 -26.10 -17.83 14.54
C SER A 73 -24.60 -18.06 14.76
N PRO A 74 -23.71 -17.73 13.80
CA PRO A 74 -22.30 -17.94 14.01
C PRO A 74 -21.90 -17.08 15.21
N ILE A 75 -21.51 -17.75 16.29
CA ILE A 75 -20.93 -17.08 17.45
C ILE A 75 -19.76 -16.26 16.91
N ARG A 76 -19.77 -14.94 17.20
CA ARG A 76 -18.63 -14.03 17.04
C ARG A 76 -17.46 -14.57 17.87
N SER A 77 -16.81 -15.59 17.33
CA SER A 77 -15.73 -16.31 17.97
C SER A 77 -14.43 -15.73 17.44
N ALA A 78 -13.54 -15.40 18.36
CA ALA A 78 -12.19 -14.99 18.04
C ALA A 78 -11.49 -16.11 17.27
N SER A 79 -10.54 -15.74 16.41
CA SER A 79 -9.80 -16.71 15.60
C SER A 79 -9.07 -17.76 16.45
N ASP A 80 -9.13 -19.01 16.01
CA ASP A 80 -8.45 -20.14 16.63
C ASP A 80 -6.90 -20.02 16.50
N PRO A 81 -6.15 -19.98 17.62
CA PRO A 81 -4.70 -19.77 17.58
C PRO A 81 -3.91 -20.86 16.84
N GLU A 82 -4.35 -22.11 16.89
CA GLU A 82 -3.72 -23.27 16.26
C GLU A 82 -3.94 -23.24 14.74
N GLN A 83 -5.14 -22.89 14.30
CA GLN A 83 -5.43 -22.64 12.89
C GLN A 83 -4.63 -21.45 12.36
N LEU A 84 -4.51 -20.35 13.13
CA LEU A 84 -3.69 -19.19 12.74
C LEU A 84 -2.23 -19.55 12.51
N LYS A 85 -1.65 -20.44 13.34
CA LYS A 85 -0.28 -20.94 13.13
C LYS A 85 -0.18 -21.77 11.85
N SER A 86 -1.16 -22.62 11.58
CA SER A 86 -1.18 -23.47 10.39
C SER A 86 -1.36 -22.65 9.11
N ALA A 87 -2.29 -21.69 9.12
CA ALA A 87 -2.53 -20.76 8.03
C ALA A 87 -1.31 -19.90 7.72
N ARG A 88 -0.50 -19.52 8.73
CA ARG A 88 0.76 -18.82 8.52
C ARG A 88 1.71 -19.62 7.63
N GLU A 89 1.85 -20.92 7.86
CA GLU A 89 2.76 -21.75 7.07
C GLU A 89 2.25 -21.93 5.63
N ASP A 90 0.94 -22.11 5.44
CA ASP A 90 0.33 -22.11 4.10
C ASP A 90 0.53 -20.78 3.36
N ILE A 91 0.45 -19.64 4.08
CA ILE A 91 0.74 -18.31 3.51
C ILE A 91 2.21 -18.21 3.10
N LYS A 92 3.16 -18.72 3.89
CA LYS A 92 4.57 -18.73 3.50
C LYS A 92 4.80 -19.53 2.22
N GLU A 93 4.12 -20.67 2.08
CA GLU A 93 4.21 -21.49 0.87
C GLU A 93 3.60 -20.78 -0.35
N LEU A 94 2.44 -20.13 -0.17
CA LEU A 94 1.82 -19.28 -1.17
C LEU A 94 2.78 -18.17 -1.63
N LEU A 95 3.48 -17.53 -0.69
CA LEU A 95 4.43 -16.45 -0.98
C LEU A 95 5.64 -16.92 -1.79
N LYS A 96 6.19 -18.10 -1.47
CA LYS A 96 7.31 -18.71 -2.21
C LYS A 96 6.95 -19.10 -3.64
N THR A 97 5.72 -19.54 -3.86
CA THR A 97 5.26 -20.04 -5.16
C THR A 97 4.75 -18.93 -6.08
N THR A 98 4.11 -17.91 -5.52
CA THR A 98 3.41 -16.88 -6.32
C THR A 98 4.09 -15.51 -6.32
N PHE A 99 5.02 -15.26 -5.38
CA PHE A 99 5.68 -13.98 -5.20
C PHE A 99 4.70 -12.83 -4.91
N CYS A 100 3.55 -13.13 -4.31
CA CYS A 100 2.46 -12.17 -4.08
C CYS A 100 2.63 -11.28 -2.83
N HIS A 101 3.84 -11.20 -2.24
CA HIS A 101 4.12 -10.40 -1.04
C HIS A 101 3.51 -8.99 -1.11
N PRO A 102 3.72 -8.20 -2.18
CA PRO A 102 3.23 -6.83 -2.19
C PRO A 102 1.70 -6.74 -2.13
N ILE A 103 0.98 -7.59 -2.87
CA ILE A 103 -0.48 -7.52 -2.89
C ILE A 103 -1.07 -7.94 -1.53
N LEU A 104 -0.46 -8.88 -0.81
CA LEU A 104 -0.90 -9.24 0.54
C LEU A 104 -0.67 -8.11 1.55
N VAL A 105 0.46 -7.40 1.46
CA VAL A 105 0.71 -6.20 2.29
C VAL A 105 -0.35 -5.12 2.01
N ARG A 106 -0.71 -4.92 0.74
CA ARG A 106 -1.77 -3.97 0.35
C ARG A 106 -3.14 -4.39 0.86
N THR A 107 -3.50 -5.68 0.81
CA THR A 107 -4.78 -6.17 1.34
C THR A 107 -4.91 -5.92 2.83
N GLY A 108 -3.83 -6.11 3.61
CA GLY A 108 -3.86 -5.76 5.04
C GLY A 108 -4.00 -4.26 5.31
N TRP A 109 -3.62 -3.40 4.36
CA TRP A 109 -3.72 -1.94 4.48
C TRP A 109 -5.06 -1.39 3.95
N HIS A 110 -5.60 -1.97 2.88
CA HIS A 110 -6.85 -1.56 2.24
C HIS A 110 -7.88 -2.67 2.30
N ASP A 111 -8.93 -2.46 3.09
CA ASP A 111 -10.14 -3.29 3.02
C ASP A 111 -11.13 -2.77 1.94
N ALA A 112 -11.01 -1.49 1.51
CA ALA A 112 -12.07 -0.81 0.74
C ALA A 112 -11.70 -0.11 -0.60
N ALA A 113 -10.45 0.27 -0.92
CA ALA A 113 -10.10 0.81 -2.26
C ALA A 113 -9.38 -0.24 -3.11
N ASN A 114 -10.18 -0.90 -3.97
CA ASN A 114 -10.01 -2.32 -4.22
C ASN A 114 -9.62 -2.71 -5.65
N ALA A 115 -9.26 -1.78 -6.55
CA ALA A 115 -8.81 -2.14 -7.90
C ALA A 115 -7.62 -3.11 -7.84
N GLY A 116 -7.88 -4.37 -8.20
CA GLY A 116 -6.93 -5.50 -8.15
C GLY A 116 -6.96 -6.37 -6.88
N LEU A 117 -7.61 -5.95 -5.78
CA LEU A 117 -7.60 -6.70 -4.51
C LEU A 117 -8.42 -7.99 -4.52
N VAL A 118 -9.38 -8.11 -5.45
CA VAL A 118 -10.05 -9.38 -5.73
C VAL A 118 -9.06 -10.52 -6.04
N ASN A 119 -7.88 -10.19 -6.60
CA ASN A 119 -6.85 -11.20 -6.84
C ASN A 119 -6.20 -11.69 -5.55
N ALA A 120 -5.99 -10.82 -4.56
CA ALA A 120 -5.50 -11.25 -3.25
C ALA A 120 -6.53 -12.09 -2.52
N LEU A 121 -7.82 -11.74 -2.62
CA LEU A 121 -8.90 -12.56 -2.06
C LEU A 121 -8.90 -13.96 -2.70
N LYS A 122 -8.80 -14.05 -4.03
CA LYS A 122 -8.70 -15.33 -4.74
C LYS A 122 -7.51 -16.18 -4.29
N LEU A 123 -6.36 -15.55 -4.00
CA LEU A 123 -5.17 -16.25 -3.51
C LEU A 123 -5.35 -16.76 -2.07
N LEU A 124 -6.05 -16.01 -1.21
CA LEU A 124 -6.27 -16.36 0.19
C LEU A 124 -7.49 -17.27 0.40
N GLN A 125 -8.41 -17.33 -0.56
CA GLN A 125 -9.66 -18.09 -0.44
C GLN A 125 -9.42 -19.59 -0.15
N PRO A 126 -8.50 -20.32 -0.83
CA PRO A 126 -8.23 -21.72 -0.50
C PRO A 126 -7.74 -21.93 0.94
N ILE A 127 -6.94 -20.98 1.45
CA ILE A 127 -6.46 -21.00 2.84
C ILE A 127 -7.63 -20.75 3.79
N LYS A 128 -8.50 -19.77 3.47
CA LYS A 128 -9.68 -19.48 4.28
C LYS A 128 -10.66 -20.67 4.37
N GLU A 129 -10.86 -21.39 3.27
CA GLU A 129 -11.73 -22.56 3.20
C GLU A 129 -11.19 -23.72 4.04
N LYS A 130 -9.86 -23.87 4.09
CA LYS A 130 -9.19 -24.86 4.95
C LYS A 130 -9.31 -24.56 6.45
N TYR A 131 -9.45 -23.29 6.82
CA TYR A 131 -9.47 -22.83 8.22
C TYR A 131 -10.75 -22.04 8.55
N SER A 132 -11.81 -22.78 8.89
CA SER A 132 -13.11 -22.19 9.25
C SER A 132 -13.07 -21.37 10.54
N GLY A 133 -12.13 -21.66 11.45
CA GLY A 133 -11.94 -20.97 12.72
C GLY A 133 -11.13 -19.67 12.62
N ILE A 134 -10.74 -19.23 11.43
CA ILE A 134 -10.06 -17.95 11.20
C ILE A 134 -11.02 -16.98 10.51
N THR A 135 -11.11 -15.75 11.04
CA THR A 135 -11.87 -14.67 10.40
C THR A 135 -11.13 -14.09 9.20
N TYR A 136 -11.84 -13.58 8.19
CA TYR A 136 -11.20 -12.87 7.08
C TYR A 136 -10.38 -11.68 7.58
N ALA A 137 -10.89 -10.97 8.59
CA ALA A 137 -10.22 -9.84 9.22
C ALA A 137 -8.84 -10.22 9.80
N ASP A 138 -8.71 -11.37 10.48
CA ASP A 138 -7.40 -11.82 10.94
C ASP A 138 -6.56 -12.44 9.82
N LEU A 139 -7.17 -13.11 8.85
CA LEU A 139 -6.46 -13.72 7.73
C LEU A 139 -5.73 -12.66 6.89
N PHE A 140 -6.36 -11.53 6.57
CA PHE A 140 -5.72 -10.45 5.82
C PHE A 140 -4.54 -9.83 6.56
N GLN A 141 -4.68 -9.67 7.87
CA GLN A 141 -3.63 -9.09 8.72
C GLN A 141 -2.48 -10.09 8.95
N LEU A 142 -2.80 -11.38 9.10
CA LEU A 142 -1.82 -12.47 9.14
C LEU A 142 -1.03 -12.54 7.84
N ALA A 143 -1.73 -12.48 6.70
CA ALA A 143 -1.13 -12.51 5.37
C ALA A 143 -0.19 -11.32 5.14
N SER A 144 -0.63 -10.11 5.46
CA SER A 144 0.19 -8.89 5.35
C SER A 144 1.43 -8.95 6.23
N ALA A 145 1.29 -9.31 7.51
CA ALA A 145 2.43 -9.39 8.42
C ALA A 145 3.43 -10.49 8.02
N THR A 146 2.94 -11.63 7.56
CA THR A 146 3.78 -12.73 7.06
C THR A 146 4.50 -12.31 5.77
N ALA A 147 3.83 -11.59 4.86
CA ALA A 147 4.45 -11.07 3.66
C ALA A 147 5.58 -10.06 3.93
N VAL A 148 5.46 -9.23 4.96
CA VAL A 148 6.56 -8.34 5.40
C VAL A 148 7.72 -9.17 5.96
N GLU A 149 7.44 -10.15 6.83
CA GLU A 149 8.46 -11.01 7.46
C GLU A 149 9.24 -11.82 6.42
N GLU A 150 8.54 -12.49 5.48
CA GLU A 150 9.16 -13.31 4.42
C GLU A 150 9.92 -12.48 3.38
N ALA A 151 9.57 -11.20 3.19
CA ALA A 151 10.32 -10.27 2.35
C ALA A 151 11.61 -9.74 3.02
N GLY A 152 11.94 -10.20 4.23
CA GLY A 152 13.11 -9.76 5.01
C GLY A 152 12.85 -8.55 5.91
N GLY A 153 11.58 -8.19 6.12
CA GLY A 153 11.17 -7.09 6.98
C GLY A 153 11.17 -7.45 8.47
N PRO A 154 10.82 -6.49 9.34
CA PRO A 154 10.77 -6.73 10.78
C PRO A 154 9.61 -7.64 11.16
N LYS A 155 9.79 -8.43 12.22
CA LYS A 155 8.69 -9.16 12.84
C LYS A 155 7.70 -8.19 13.48
N ILE A 156 6.48 -8.14 12.95
CA ILE A 156 5.40 -7.28 13.46
C ILE A 156 4.76 -7.98 14.68
N PRO A 157 4.62 -7.30 15.84
CA PRO A 157 4.02 -7.87 17.05
C PRO A 157 2.48 -7.97 16.91
N MET A 158 2.02 -8.85 16.04
CA MET A 158 0.62 -9.03 15.72
C MET A 158 -0.18 -9.67 16.86
N LYS A 159 -1.39 -9.15 17.06
CA LYS A 159 -2.45 -9.78 17.85
C LYS A 159 -3.61 -10.13 16.92
N TYR A 160 -4.30 -11.21 17.25
CA TYR A 160 -5.46 -11.72 16.51
C TYR A 160 -6.69 -11.77 17.44
N GLY A 161 -7.85 -12.08 16.87
CA GLY A 161 -9.17 -12.01 17.51
C GLY A 161 -10.08 -10.96 16.87
N ARG A 162 -9.76 -10.49 15.65
CA ARG A 162 -10.65 -9.60 14.91
C ARG A 162 -11.90 -10.38 14.49
N VAL A 163 -13.03 -9.70 14.49
CA VAL A 163 -14.33 -10.27 14.14
C VAL A 163 -14.71 -9.77 12.75
N ASP A 164 -15.22 -10.66 11.92
CA ASP A 164 -15.73 -10.29 10.60
C ASP A 164 -17.01 -9.45 10.72
N VAL A 165 -17.22 -8.59 9.72
CA VAL A 165 -18.49 -7.92 9.52
C VAL A 165 -19.57 -8.94 9.13
N SER A 166 -20.83 -8.68 9.48
CA SER A 166 -21.95 -9.58 9.20
C SER A 166 -22.49 -9.43 7.79
N GLY A 167 -22.18 -8.34 7.10
CA GLY A 167 -22.71 -8.04 5.78
C GLY A 167 -22.09 -6.79 5.15
N PRO A 168 -22.32 -6.60 3.84
CA PRO A 168 -21.72 -5.50 3.07
C PRO A 168 -22.22 -4.11 3.50
N GLU A 169 -23.35 -4.01 4.19
CA GLU A 169 -23.87 -2.77 4.76
C GLU A 169 -22.97 -2.18 5.86
N GLN A 170 -22.08 -3.00 6.43
CA GLN A 170 -21.09 -2.57 7.41
C GLN A 170 -19.76 -2.13 6.76
N CYS A 171 -19.65 -2.26 5.44
CA CYS A 171 -18.49 -1.73 4.72
C CYS A 171 -18.48 -0.20 4.83
N PRO A 172 -17.33 0.41 5.14
CA PRO A 172 -17.23 1.86 5.18
C PRO A 172 -17.45 2.44 3.77
N GLU A 173 -18.05 3.62 3.72
CA GLU A 173 -18.17 4.39 2.48
C GLU A 173 -16.80 4.59 1.81
N GLU A 174 -16.81 4.60 0.48
CA GLU A 174 -15.62 4.86 -0.32
C GLU A 174 -15.04 6.27 -0.06
N GLY A 175 -13.79 6.49 -0.48
CA GLY A 175 -13.11 7.79 -0.35
C GLY A 175 -12.37 8.02 0.96
N ARG A 176 -12.41 7.07 1.91
CA ARG A 176 -11.67 7.16 3.19
C ARG A 176 -10.17 6.85 3.07
N LEU A 177 -9.73 6.31 1.94
CA LEU A 177 -8.33 5.97 1.66
C LEU A 177 -7.59 7.13 0.98
N PRO A 178 -6.27 7.26 1.16
CA PRO A 178 -5.54 8.37 0.58
C PRO A 178 -5.66 8.35 -0.95
N ALA A 179 -5.79 9.51 -1.58
CA ALA A 179 -5.70 9.64 -3.03
C ALA A 179 -4.22 9.57 -3.44
N ALA A 180 -3.93 9.15 -4.66
CA ALA A 180 -2.55 9.19 -5.15
C ALA A 180 -2.17 10.60 -5.60
N GLY A 181 -3.02 11.36 -6.30
CA GLY A 181 -2.62 12.68 -6.82
C GLY A 181 -3.43 13.86 -6.29
N PRO A 182 -3.57 14.10 -4.96
CA PRO A 182 -4.33 15.25 -4.50
C PRO A 182 -3.56 16.55 -4.73
N PRO A 183 -4.26 17.70 -4.78
CA PRO A 183 -3.63 19.01 -4.96
C PRO A 183 -2.60 19.37 -3.88
N SER A 184 -2.84 18.93 -2.63
CA SER A 184 -1.93 19.13 -1.50
C SER A 184 -1.55 17.80 -0.84
N PRO A 185 -0.50 17.11 -1.33
CA PRO A 185 -0.14 15.77 -0.88
C PRO A 185 0.10 15.66 0.64
N ALA A 186 0.93 16.52 1.22
CA ALA A 186 1.28 16.43 2.64
C ALA A 186 0.07 16.67 3.56
N SER A 187 -0.76 17.66 3.24
CA SER A 187 -1.98 17.95 4.01
C SER A 187 -3.00 16.81 3.88
N HIS A 188 -3.17 16.26 2.67
CA HIS A 188 -4.05 15.11 2.43
C HIS A 188 -3.63 13.88 3.24
N LEU A 189 -2.31 13.60 3.33
CA LEU A 189 -1.82 12.51 4.19
C LEU A 189 -2.16 12.75 5.65
N ARG A 190 -1.92 13.95 6.17
CA ARG A 190 -2.25 14.27 7.56
C ARG A 190 -3.75 14.12 7.81
N GLU A 191 -4.60 14.64 6.93
CA GLU A 191 -6.05 14.50 7.07
C GLU A 191 -6.50 13.04 7.16
N VAL A 192 -6.00 12.19 6.27
CA VAL A 192 -6.38 10.78 6.22
C VAL A 192 -5.83 10.00 7.41
N PHE A 193 -4.54 10.16 7.74
CA PHE A 193 -3.87 9.34 8.75
C PHE A 193 -4.12 9.85 10.17
N TYR A 194 -4.32 11.16 10.38
CA TYR A 194 -4.69 11.69 11.68
C TYR A 194 -6.10 11.25 12.08
N ARG A 195 -7.01 11.08 11.11
CA ARG A 195 -8.32 10.44 11.36
C ARG A 195 -8.19 9.00 11.85
N MET A 196 -7.11 8.31 11.48
CA MET A 196 -6.78 6.96 11.96
C MET A 196 -6.01 6.97 13.30
N GLY A 197 -5.72 8.16 13.85
CA GLY A 197 -4.93 8.31 15.08
C GLY A 197 -3.43 8.14 14.90
N LEU A 198 -2.93 8.18 13.65
CA LEU A 198 -1.51 8.02 13.35
C LEU A 198 -0.80 9.37 13.26
N ASN A 199 0.44 9.43 13.72
CA ASN A 199 1.27 10.65 13.69
C ASN A 199 2.20 10.72 12.47
N ASP A 200 2.87 11.87 12.27
CA ASP A 200 3.79 12.10 11.14
C ASP A 200 4.90 11.02 11.02
N LYS A 201 5.43 10.51 12.15
CA LYS A 201 6.45 9.45 12.12
C LYS A 201 5.88 8.15 11.58
N GLU A 202 4.66 7.78 11.99
CA GLU A 202 3.98 6.57 11.53
C GLU A 202 3.59 6.67 10.05
N ILE A 203 3.17 7.85 9.60
CA ILE A 203 2.89 8.12 8.17
C ILE A 203 4.15 7.85 7.33
N VAL A 204 5.30 8.40 7.73
CA VAL A 204 6.56 8.20 7.00
C VAL A 204 7.02 6.75 7.05
N ALA A 205 6.92 6.10 8.21
CA ALA A 205 7.29 4.69 8.36
C ALA A 205 6.43 3.77 7.47
N LEU A 206 5.10 3.96 7.46
CA LEU A 206 4.16 3.18 6.65
C LEU A 206 4.34 3.43 5.15
N SER A 207 4.72 4.64 4.74
CA SER A 207 5.11 4.95 3.36
C SER A 207 6.24 4.03 2.87
N GLY A 208 7.14 3.63 3.77
CA GLY A 208 8.28 2.76 3.48
C GLY A 208 7.88 1.38 2.95
N ALA A 209 6.64 0.94 3.18
CA ALA A 209 6.17 -0.34 2.66
C ALA A 209 6.04 -0.34 1.11
N HIS A 210 6.10 0.82 0.45
CA HIS A 210 6.32 0.94 -1.01
C HIS A 210 7.69 0.44 -1.48
N THR A 211 8.60 0.08 -0.57
CA THR A 211 9.79 -0.71 -0.93
C THR A 211 9.42 -2.04 -1.59
N LEU A 212 8.22 -2.55 -1.32
CA LEU A 212 7.67 -3.72 -1.97
C LEU A 212 6.74 -3.33 -3.13
N GLY A 213 6.87 -4.07 -4.23
CA GLY A 213 6.04 -4.08 -5.41
C GLY A 213 6.12 -2.85 -6.32
N ARG A 214 5.02 -2.61 -7.03
CA ARG A 214 4.93 -1.77 -8.22
C ARG A 214 3.54 -1.21 -8.44
N SER A 215 3.45 -0.11 -9.18
CA SER A 215 2.19 0.43 -9.68
C SER A 215 1.88 -0.08 -11.09
N ARG A 216 0.60 -0.26 -11.40
CA ARG A 216 0.11 -0.71 -12.71
C ARG A 216 -0.90 0.29 -13.28
N PRO A 217 -0.71 0.82 -14.51
CA PRO A 217 -1.63 1.79 -15.09
C PRO A 217 -3.05 1.24 -15.23
N GLU A 218 -3.22 -0.05 -15.53
CA GLU A 218 -4.51 -0.74 -15.63
C GLU A 218 -5.24 -0.91 -14.29
N ARG A 219 -4.57 -0.66 -13.15
CA ARG A 219 -5.16 -0.73 -11.81
C ARG A 219 -5.35 0.64 -11.18
N SER A 220 -4.32 1.47 -11.22
CA SER A 220 -4.28 2.75 -10.51
C SER A 220 -4.33 3.96 -11.41
N GLY A 221 -4.07 3.79 -12.72
CA GLY A 221 -3.77 4.87 -13.64
C GLY A 221 -2.33 5.40 -13.51
N TRP A 222 -1.48 4.82 -12.66
CA TRP A 222 -0.12 5.30 -12.40
C TRP A 222 0.94 4.28 -12.80
N GLY A 223 2.08 4.81 -13.24
CA GLY A 223 3.28 4.05 -13.58
C GLY A 223 3.36 3.66 -15.04
N LYS A 224 4.54 3.23 -15.48
CA LYS A 224 4.76 2.63 -16.80
C LYS A 224 4.10 1.24 -16.88
N PRO A 225 3.67 0.80 -18.07
CA PRO A 225 3.16 -0.57 -18.29
C PRO A 225 4.17 -1.66 -17.92
N GLU A 226 5.47 -1.37 -18.05
CA GLU A 226 6.58 -2.22 -17.60
C GLU A 226 7.89 -1.42 -17.50
N THR A 227 8.91 -2.04 -16.91
CA THR A 227 10.27 -1.51 -16.81
C THR A 227 11.29 -2.64 -16.93
N LYS A 228 12.58 -2.29 -17.03
CA LYS A 228 13.68 -3.26 -16.95
C LYS A 228 13.68 -4.12 -15.67
N TYR A 229 13.00 -3.69 -14.60
CA TYR A 229 12.93 -4.40 -13.32
C TYR A 229 11.72 -5.32 -13.17
N THR A 230 10.73 -5.18 -14.06
CA THR A 230 9.40 -5.78 -13.87
C THR A 230 8.91 -6.59 -15.06
N LYS A 231 9.54 -6.43 -16.23
CA LYS A 231 9.19 -7.11 -17.48
C LYS A 231 9.32 -8.65 -17.40
N ASP A 232 10.22 -9.16 -16.55
CA ASP A 232 10.52 -10.60 -16.48
C ASP A 232 9.98 -11.27 -15.19
N GLY A 233 9.24 -10.53 -14.35
CA GLY A 233 8.76 -11.05 -13.07
C GLY A 233 9.83 -11.04 -11.96
N PRO A 234 9.75 -11.92 -10.95
CA PRO A 234 8.88 -13.11 -10.85
C PRO A 234 7.39 -12.78 -10.62
N GLY A 235 6.52 -13.80 -10.66
CA GLY A 235 5.07 -13.61 -10.70
C GLY A 235 4.61 -12.93 -12.02
N ALA A 236 3.43 -12.31 -12.03
CA ALA A 236 2.91 -11.65 -13.23
C ALA A 236 3.80 -10.45 -13.65
N PRO A 237 4.37 -10.37 -14.85
CA PRO A 237 5.24 -9.28 -15.28
C PRO A 237 4.51 -7.92 -15.44
N GLY A 238 5.26 -6.84 -15.65
CA GLY A 238 4.74 -5.48 -15.92
C GLY A 238 4.55 -4.58 -14.69
N GLY A 239 4.08 -3.37 -14.88
CA GLY A 239 4.05 -2.29 -13.89
C GLY A 239 5.42 -1.64 -13.64
N GLN A 240 5.46 -0.63 -12.79
CA GLN A 240 6.66 0.13 -12.46
C GLN A 240 6.88 0.14 -10.94
N SER A 241 8.03 -0.35 -10.48
CA SER A 241 8.39 -0.43 -9.06
C SER A 241 8.96 0.88 -8.52
N TRP A 242 8.91 1.04 -7.18
CA TRP A 242 9.61 2.14 -6.49
C TRP A 242 11.08 1.83 -6.20
N THR A 243 11.43 0.55 -6.17
CA THR A 243 12.78 0.05 -5.88
C THR A 243 13.20 -0.99 -6.92
N VAL A 244 14.51 -1.20 -7.06
CA VAL A 244 15.06 -2.25 -7.93
C VAL A 244 14.62 -3.64 -7.44
N GLN A 245 14.83 -3.91 -6.15
CA GLN A 245 14.48 -5.20 -5.52
C GLN A 245 13.10 -5.10 -4.89
N TRP A 246 12.06 -5.01 -5.72
CA TRP A 246 10.68 -4.80 -5.28
C TRP A 246 10.02 -5.99 -4.55
N LEU A 247 10.76 -7.07 -4.29
CA LEU A 247 10.35 -8.16 -3.39
C LEU A 247 11.14 -8.19 -2.08
N LYS A 248 12.05 -7.24 -1.87
CA LYS A 248 12.87 -7.12 -0.68
C LYS A 248 12.37 -5.96 0.18
N PHE A 249 12.12 -6.25 1.45
CA PHE A 249 11.77 -5.23 2.42
C PHE A 249 13.04 -4.62 3.01
N ASP A 250 13.38 -3.41 2.60
CA ASP A 250 14.48 -2.64 3.18
C ASP A 250 14.19 -1.12 3.11
N ASN A 251 15.22 -0.29 3.30
CA ASN A 251 15.09 1.17 3.28
C ASN A 251 15.37 1.81 1.91
N SER A 252 15.50 1.02 0.84
CA SER A 252 15.84 1.52 -0.51
C SER A 252 14.79 2.51 -1.02
N TYR A 253 13.52 2.30 -0.67
CA TYR A 253 12.45 3.25 -0.97
C TYR A 253 12.83 4.71 -0.62
N PHE A 254 13.37 4.95 0.58
CA PHE A 254 13.71 6.30 1.02
C PHE A 254 14.95 6.86 0.31
N LYS A 255 15.87 5.99 -0.13
CA LYS A 255 17.05 6.38 -0.90
C LYS A 255 16.64 6.73 -2.33
N ASP A 256 15.90 5.85 -2.98
CA ASP A 256 15.50 5.95 -4.38
C ASP A 256 14.62 7.18 -4.63
N ILE A 257 13.63 7.45 -3.77
CA ILE A 257 12.76 8.63 -3.92
C ILE A 257 13.48 9.96 -3.65
N LYS A 258 14.60 9.94 -2.92
CA LYS A 258 15.41 11.13 -2.61
C LYS A 258 16.39 11.41 -3.74
N GLU A 259 17.08 10.38 -4.20
CA GLU A 259 18.12 10.50 -5.22
C GLU A 259 17.55 10.64 -6.64
N ARG A 260 16.44 9.94 -6.93
CA ARG A 260 15.74 9.99 -8.23
C ARG A 260 16.63 9.77 -9.45
N ARG A 261 17.69 8.96 -9.32
CA ARG A 261 18.68 8.75 -10.39
C ARG A 261 18.18 7.84 -11.52
N ASP A 262 17.21 6.96 -11.24
CA ASP A 262 16.66 6.03 -12.24
C ASP A 262 15.22 6.42 -12.62
N GLU A 263 15.02 6.76 -13.89
CA GLU A 263 13.71 7.13 -14.44
C GLU A 263 12.69 5.99 -14.40
N ASP A 264 13.13 4.73 -14.37
CA ASP A 264 12.25 3.58 -14.23
C ASP A 264 11.74 3.38 -12.81
N LEU A 265 12.30 4.06 -11.81
CA LEU A 265 11.80 4.05 -10.42
C LEU A 265 11.02 5.33 -10.05
N ASN A 266 11.13 6.35 -10.89
CA ASN A 266 10.63 7.69 -10.61
C ASN A 266 9.14 7.85 -10.89
N MET A 267 8.30 7.47 -9.94
CA MET A 267 6.88 7.87 -9.96
C MET A 267 6.70 9.40 -9.95
N PRO A 268 5.59 9.93 -10.49
CA PRO A 268 5.30 11.36 -10.48
C PRO A 268 5.40 11.96 -9.06
N ARG A 269 5.98 13.15 -8.92
CA ARG A 269 6.19 13.81 -7.62
C ARG A 269 4.90 14.05 -6.83
N ASN A 270 3.79 14.23 -7.54
CA ASN A 270 2.48 14.48 -6.96
C ASN A 270 1.81 13.18 -6.49
N MET A 271 2.39 12.01 -6.84
CA MET A 271 1.90 10.72 -6.42
C MET A 271 2.21 10.50 -4.94
N LEU A 272 1.16 10.31 -4.16
CA LEU A 272 1.17 10.08 -2.75
C LEU A 272 1.68 8.68 -2.48
N LYS A 273 2.82 8.75 -1.80
CA LYS A 273 3.76 7.73 -1.37
C LYS A 273 3.22 6.67 -0.41
N ILE A 274 1.90 6.55 -0.26
CA ILE A 274 1.27 5.54 0.61
C ILE A 274 0.13 4.76 -0.07
N LYS A 275 -0.37 5.19 -1.24
CA LYS A 275 -1.32 4.36 -1.96
C LYS A 275 -0.56 3.24 -2.69
N MET A 276 -0.52 2.06 -2.08
CA MET A 276 -0.01 0.83 -2.68
C MET A 276 -0.87 0.49 -3.90
N HIS A 277 -0.26 0.29 -5.08
CA HIS A 277 -0.97 0.15 -6.35
C HIS A 277 -0.57 -1.12 -7.12
N PHE A 278 -0.45 -2.24 -6.42
CA PHE A 278 -0.06 -3.53 -7.02
C PHE A 278 -1.05 -4.10 -8.00
#